data_AF-A0A2N5NDX9-F1
#
_entry.id   AF-A0A2N5NDX9-F1
#
_cell.length_a   1.000
_cell.length_b   1.000
_cell.length_c   1.000
_cell.angle_alpha   90.00
_cell.angle_beta   90.00
_cell.angle_gamma   90.00
#
_symmetry.space_group_name_H-M   'P 1'
#
loop_
_entity.id
_entity.type
_entity.pdbx_description
1 polymer ?
#
loop_
_entity_poly.entity_id
_entity_poly.type
_entity_poly.pdbx_seq_one_letter_code
_entity_poly.pdbx_strand_id
1 'polypeptide(L)'
;MYRKKLMRVCLTGVMVVSIATANVAPVFAAEPVEKVETESDSWDRISGEINFRDTDNNESIFVQFNNEKVEDYRWGDDPKDTYEVLPAETVKKYLPEGYELVEGIYSVAGGETQDSYFVYAEVKKVLVEETQDVKINYYDEAAGKQVAEVPVQVSIDTSCVNMAILTRYLPEGYTLEGSDCIIRDGYVYVSVA
;
A
#
# COMPACT_ATOMS: atom_id res chain seq x y z
N MET A 1 53.50 -23.14 5.85
CA MET A 1 53.91 -22.41 4.64
C MET A 1 52.98 -22.80 3.48
N TYR A 2 51.93 -22.02 3.24
CA TYR A 2 51.01 -22.25 2.11
C TYR A 2 51.49 -21.46 0.89
N ARG A 3 51.78 -22.16 -0.21
CA ARG A 3 52.18 -21.58 -1.50
C ARG A 3 50.93 -21.16 -2.28
N LYS A 4 50.75 -19.86 -2.55
CA LYS A 4 49.76 -19.35 -3.50
C LYS A 4 50.17 -19.71 -4.93
N LYS A 5 49.32 -20.44 -5.66
CA LYS A 5 49.41 -20.59 -7.12
C LYS A 5 48.90 -19.31 -7.77
N LEU A 6 49.79 -18.57 -8.44
CA LEU A 6 49.40 -17.59 -9.45
C LEU A 6 49.06 -18.36 -10.74
N MET A 7 47.92 -18.06 -11.34
CA MET A 7 47.56 -18.53 -12.69
C MET A 7 47.31 -17.30 -13.57
N ARG A 8 48.09 -17.20 -14.65
CA ARG A 8 48.01 -16.14 -15.68
C ARG A 8 46.80 -16.38 -16.59
N VAL A 9 46.15 -15.31 -17.02
CA VAL A 9 45.51 -15.25 -18.34
C VAL A 9 45.96 -13.95 -19.02
N CYS A 10 46.70 -14.11 -20.11
CA CYS A 10 46.91 -13.06 -21.09
C CYS A 10 45.79 -13.16 -22.12
N LEU A 11 45.14 -12.05 -22.48
CA LEU A 11 44.56 -11.93 -23.81
C LEU A 11 44.91 -10.57 -24.40
N THR A 12 45.58 -10.68 -25.53
CA THR A 12 46.19 -9.66 -26.37
C THR A 12 45.15 -8.96 -27.25
N GLY A 13 45.23 -7.63 -27.33
CA GLY A 13 44.51 -6.84 -28.33
C GLY A 13 45.24 -5.52 -28.56
N VAL A 14 46.28 -5.54 -29.39
CA VAL A 14 46.94 -4.34 -29.91
C VAL A 14 45.98 -3.73 -30.93
N MET A 15 45.41 -2.56 -30.65
CA MET A 15 44.62 -1.82 -31.64
C MET A 15 45.56 -0.92 -32.45
N VAL A 16 45.67 -1.22 -33.75
CA VAL A 16 46.49 -0.47 -34.72
C VAL A 16 45.80 0.87 -35.02
N VAL A 17 46.43 1.99 -34.65
CA VAL A 17 46.00 3.32 -35.07
C VAL A 17 46.49 3.58 -36.49
N SER A 18 45.57 3.64 -37.45
CA SER A 18 45.86 4.16 -38.79
C SER A 18 45.54 5.66 -38.80
N ILE A 19 46.59 6.50 -38.81
CA ILE A 19 46.45 7.94 -39.10
C ILE A 19 46.43 8.13 -40.62
N ALA A 20 45.26 8.45 -41.17
CA ALA A 20 45.14 9.00 -42.51
C ALA A 20 45.18 10.53 -42.40
N THR A 21 46.26 11.14 -42.88
CA THR A 21 46.34 12.58 -43.13
C THR A 21 45.66 12.86 -44.47
N ALA A 22 44.68 13.78 -44.53
CA ALA A 22 44.63 14.84 -45.54
C ALA A 22 43.32 15.66 -45.52
N ASN A 23 43.53 16.96 -45.71
CA ASN A 23 42.65 17.99 -46.27
C ASN A 23 41.61 18.68 -45.37
N VAL A 24 41.97 19.93 -45.06
CA VAL A 24 41.17 20.99 -44.46
C VAL A 24 40.26 21.63 -45.52
N ALA A 25 38.96 21.74 -45.23
CA ALA A 25 38.01 22.70 -45.83
C ALA A 25 36.76 22.84 -44.92
N PRO A 26 35.98 23.93 -45.00
CA PRO A 26 35.82 24.96 -43.98
C PRO A 26 34.83 24.63 -42.86
N VAL A 27 35.02 25.34 -41.74
CA VAL A 27 34.16 25.35 -40.54
C VAL A 27 32.73 25.74 -40.91
N PHE A 28 31.83 24.76 -40.92
CA PHE A 28 30.41 25.00 -40.69
C PHE A 28 30.17 24.96 -39.18
N ALA A 29 29.53 26.01 -38.66
CA ALA A 29 29.08 26.05 -37.27
C ALA A 29 28.14 24.87 -37.03
N ALA A 30 28.64 23.83 -36.35
CA ALA A 30 27.80 22.76 -35.84
C ALA A 30 26.93 23.35 -34.72
N GLU A 31 25.62 23.21 -34.86
CA GLU A 31 24.65 23.39 -33.79
C GLU A 31 25.15 22.63 -32.54
N PRO A 32 24.97 23.16 -31.31
CA PRO A 32 25.45 22.46 -30.13
C PRO A 32 24.79 21.09 -30.10
N VAL A 33 25.60 20.05 -30.28
CA VAL A 33 25.19 18.66 -30.08
C VAL A 33 24.61 18.61 -28.68
N GLU A 34 23.30 18.40 -28.61
CA GLU A 34 22.58 18.16 -27.38
C GLU A 34 23.35 17.06 -26.66
N LYS A 35 23.86 17.38 -25.46
CA LYS A 35 24.49 16.37 -24.61
C LYS A 35 23.43 15.30 -24.41
N VAL A 36 23.60 14.17 -25.08
CA VAL A 36 22.98 12.92 -24.64
C VAL A 36 23.64 12.65 -23.29
N GLU A 37 22.98 13.08 -22.23
CA GLU A 37 23.25 12.61 -20.89
C GLU A 37 23.03 11.10 -20.95
N THR A 38 24.13 10.36 -21.04
CA THR A 38 24.10 8.94 -20.76
C THR A 38 23.86 8.82 -19.26
N GLU A 39 22.59 8.81 -18.86
CA GLU A 39 22.13 8.33 -17.56
C GLU A 39 22.76 6.95 -17.34
N SER A 40 23.72 6.88 -16.42
CA SER A 40 24.30 5.63 -15.98
C SER A 40 23.45 5.06 -14.84
N ASP A 41 22.19 4.74 -15.13
CA ASP A 41 21.15 4.38 -14.13
C ASP A 41 21.12 2.87 -13.80
N SER A 42 22.29 2.24 -13.62
CA SER A 42 22.37 0.77 -13.57
C SER A 42 22.34 0.16 -12.17
N TRP A 43 22.31 0.94 -11.08
CA TRP A 43 22.31 0.41 -9.70
C TRP A 43 21.23 0.98 -8.77
N ASP A 44 20.49 2.01 -9.19
CA ASP A 44 19.47 2.67 -8.35
C ASP A 44 18.15 1.90 -8.26
N ARG A 45 18.05 0.75 -8.94
CA ARG A 45 16.82 -0.05 -9.03
C ARG A 45 17.02 -1.45 -8.50
N ILE A 46 16.23 -1.80 -7.50
CA ILE A 46 16.32 -3.07 -6.78
C ILE A 46 15.01 -3.85 -6.88
N SER A 47 15.10 -5.15 -6.66
CA SER A 47 13.96 -6.06 -6.54
C SER A 47 14.09 -6.84 -5.23
N GLY A 48 12.98 -7.27 -4.67
CA GLY A 48 13.02 -7.99 -3.40
C GLY A 48 11.66 -8.09 -2.75
N GLU A 49 11.66 -8.18 -1.43
CA GLU A 49 10.46 -8.40 -0.64
C GLU A 49 10.26 -7.33 0.43
N ILE A 50 9.03 -6.82 0.52
CA ILE A 50 8.58 -6.00 1.65
C ILE A 50 7.89 -6.92 2.65
N ASN A 51 8.35 -6.90 3.90
CA ASN A 51 7.63 -7.46 5.03
C ASN A 51 6.77 -6.37 5.66
N PHE A 52 5.46 -6.43 5.41
CA PHE A 52 4.46 -5.64 6.10
C PHE A 52 4.05 -6.33 7.41
N ARG A 53 4.45 -5.76 8.54
CA ARG A 53 4.09 -6.29 9.85
C ARG A 53 2.92 -5.54 10.45
N ASP A 54 1.85 -6.27 10.75
CA ASP A 54 0.68 -5.75 11.45
C ASP A 54 1.05 -5.41 12.91
N THR A 55 0.84 -4.16 13.29
CA THR A 55 1.19 -3.66 14.63
C THR A 55 0.31 -4.23 15.74
N ASP A 56 -0.91 -4.67 15.43
CA ASP A 56 -1.89 -5.12 16.41
C ASP A 56 -1.68 -6.60 16.77
N ASN A 57 -1.46 -7.46 15.77
CA ASN A 57 -1.35 -8.91 15.97
C ASN A 57 0.04 -9.50 15.68
N ASN A 58 1.01 -8.69 15.21
CA ASN A 58 2.36 -9.10 14.80
C ASN A 58 2.42 -10.07 13.60
N GLU A 59 1.34 -10.23 12.84
CA GLU A 59 1.35 -11.01 11.61
C GLU A 59 2.21 -10.31 10.53
N SER A 60 2.86 -11.10 9.68
CA SER A 60 3.73 -10.61 8.61
C SER A 60 3.14 -10.98 7.26
N ILE A 61 3.03 -9.99 6.38
CA ILE A 61 2.58 -10.14 5.00
C ILE A 61 3.76 -9.78 4.09
N PHE A 62 4.20 -10.75 3.30
CA PHE A 62 5.36 -10.61 2.42
C PHE A 62 4.91 -10.30 1.00
N VAL A 63 5.39 -9.19 0.44
CA VAL A 63 5.01 -8.72 -0.91
C VAL A 63 6.26 -8.47 -1.74
N GLN A 64 6.32 -9.07 -2.92
CA GLN A 64 7.42 -8.91 -3.85
C GLN A 64 7.32 -7.57 -4.60
N PHE A 65 8.40 -6.80 -4.61
CA PHE A 65 8.55 -5.61 -5.43
C PHE A 65 9.64 -5.83 -6.47
N ASN A 66 9.51 -5.20 -7.63
CA ASN A 66 10.42 -5.43 -8.74
C ASN A 66 10.86 -4.12 -9.37
N ASN A 67 12.18 -3.99 -9.57
CA ASN A 67 12.78 -2.90 -10.31
C ASN A 67 12.33 -1.53 -9.78
N GLU A 68 12.38 -1.30 -8.46
CA GLU A 68 11.97 -0.06 -7.83
C GLU A 68 13.15 0.85 -7.50
N LYS A 69 12.96 2.16 -7.66
CA LYS A 69 14.00 3.15 -7.37
C LYS A 69 14.15 3.34 -5.86
N VAL A 70 15.38 3.32 -5.38
CA VAL A 70 15.73 3.66 -3.99
C VAL A 70 16.23 5.09 -3.88
N GLU A 71 16.15 5.62 -2.66
CA GLU A 71 16.69 6.93 -2.30
C GLU A 71 17.72 6.78 -1.19
N ASP A 72 18.71 7.69 -1.21
CA ASP A 72 19.67 7.82 -0.12
C ASP A 72 19.04 8.60 1.04
N TYR A 73 18.96 7.96 2.19
CA TYR A 73 18.52 8.56 3.43
C TYR A 73 19.69 8.76 4.38
N ARG A 74 19.94 10.01 4.76
CA ARG A 74 21.03 10.38 5.68
C ARG A 74 20.51 10.54 7.10
N TRP A 75 21.07 9.74 8.00
CA TRP A 75 20.79 9.80 9.43
C TRP A 75 21.85 10.66 10.15
N GLY A 76 21.55 11.93 10.38
CA GLY A 76 22.43 12.85 11.10
C GLY A 76 23.51 13.52 10.24
N ASP A 77 24.52 14.11 10.90
CA ASP A 77 25.49 14.99 10.27
C ASP A 77 26.73 14.27 9.72
N ASP A 78 26.98 13.00 10.06
CA ASP A 78 28.10 12.24 9.47
C ASP A 78 27.69 11.70 8.09
N PRO A 79 28.44 11.99 7.01
CA PRO A 79 28.16 11.44 5.68
C PRO A 79 28.20 9.90 5.61
N LYS A 80 28.80 9.22 6.60
CA LYS A 80 28.84 7.76 6.66
C LYS A 80 27.54 7.11 7.11
N ASP A 81 26.61 7.89 7.67
CA ASP A 81 25.32 7.40 8.16
C ASP A 81 24.25 7.51 7.06
N THR A 82 24.59 7.10 5.85
CA THR A 82 23.65 7.08 4.71
C THR A 82 23.18 5.66 4.45
N TYR A 83 21.87 5.49 4.33
CA TYR A 83 21.19 4.21 4.11
C TYR A 83 20.28 4.31 2.89
N GLU A 84 20.17 3.22 2.13
CA GLU A 84 19.18 3.13 1.05
C GLU A 84 17.79 2.89 1.64
N VAL A 85 16.79 3.60 1.13
CA VAL A 85 15.39 3.45 1.54
C VAL A 85 14.49 3.34 0.33
N LEU A 86 13.38 2.62 0.48
CA LEU A 86 12.27 2.76 -0.45
C LEU A 86 11.44 3.99 -0.08
N PRO A 87 11.09 4.86 -1.05
CA PRO A 87 10.19 5.97 -0.80
C PRO A 87 8.83 5.49 -0.28
N ALA A 88 8.21 6.27 0.61
CA ALA A 88 6.90 5.93 1.18
C ALA A 88 5.83 5.70 0.09
N GLU A 89 5.83 6.52 -0.96
CA GLU A 89 4.91 6.37 -2.09
C GLU A 89 5.11 5.06 -2.87
N THR A 90 6.37 4.61 -2.97
CA THR A 90 6.68 3.30 -3.56
C THR A 90 6.17 2.18 -2.65
N VAL A 91 6.39 2.25 -1.34
CA VAL A 91 5.89 1.23 -0.39
C VAL A 91 4.36 1.17 -0.40
N LYS A 92 3.67 2.31 -0.49
CA LYS A 92 2.20 2.39 -0.58
C LYS A 92 1.63 1.66 -1.81
N LYS A 93 2.35 1.63 -2.94
CA LYS A 93 1.94 0.88 -4.15
C LYS A 93 1.78 -0.62 -3.88
N TYR A 94 2.53 -1.15 -2.91
CA TYR A 94 2.56 -2.56 -2.53
C TYR A 94 1.77 -2.84 -1.24
N LEU A 95 1.08 -1.84 -0.70
CA LEU A 95 0.32 -1.97 0.54
C LEU A 95 -0.78 -3.04 0.40
N PRO A 96 -0.87 -4.01 1.32
CA PRO A 96 -1.94 -5.00 1.31
C PRO A 96 -3.34 -4.36 1.47
N GLU A 97 -4.36 -4.98 0.87
CA GLU A 97 -5.74 -4.51 0.99
C GLU A 97 -6.23 -4.58 2.45
N GLY A 98 -6.96 -3.55 2.89
CA GLY A 98 -7.45 -3.45 4.27
C GLY A 98 -6.39 -3.02 5.29
N TYR A 99 -5.23 -2.53 4.84
CA TYR A 99 -4.18 -1.99 5.69
C TYR A 99 -3.89 -0.51 5.39
N GLU A 100 -3.44 0.21 6.42
CA GLU A 100 -2.85 1.54 6.30
C GLU A 100 -1.37 1.46 6.67
N LEU A 101 -0.54 2.21 5.95
CA LEU A 101 0.91 2.26 6.19
C LEU A 101 1.20 3.14 7.40
N VAL A 102 1.93 2.60 8.37
CA VAL A 102 2.47 3.41 9.48
C VAL A 102 3.68 4.18 8.95
N GLU A 103 3.71 5.48 9.19
CA GLU A 103 4.83 6.33 8.77
C GLU A 103 6.13 5.87 9.42
N GLY A 104 7.16 5.70 8.60
CA GLY A 104 8.45 5.21 9.05
C GLY A 104 9.53 5.38 7.99
N ILE A 105 10.72 4.87 8.32
CA ILE A 105 11.86 4.80 7.40
C ILE A 105 11.93 3.37 6.88
N TYR A 106 11.79 3.20 5.57
CA TYR A 106 11.73 1.90 4.92
C TYR A 106 13.11 1.49 4.42
N SER A 107 14.03 1.28 5.36
CA SER A 107 15.41 0.89 5.06
C SER A 107 15.46 -0.39 4.25
N VAL A 108 16.23 -0.34 3.17
CA VAL A 108 16.59 -1.49 2.36
C VAL A 108 17.78 -2.18 3.02
N ALA A 109 17.68 -3.50 3.14
CA ALA A 109 18.78 -4.33 3.59
C ALA A 109 18.88 -5.61 2.75
N GLY A 110 19.98 -6.35 2.90
CA GLY A 110 20.25 -7.57 2.12
C GLY A 110 21.02 -7.30 0.82
N GLY A 111 20.77 -8.11 -0.22
CA GLY A 111 21.34 -7.87 -1.56
C GLY A 111 22.57 -8.70 -1.95
N GLU A 112 22.66 -9.99 -1.56
CA GLU A 112 23.68 -10.87 -2.16
C GLU A 112 23.45 -11.06 -3.68
N THR A 113 22.21 -10.88 -4.12
CA THR A 113 21.72 -10.87 -5.51
C THR A 113 20.64 -9.79 -5.69
N GLN A 114 20.37 -9.38 -6.93
CA GLN A 114 19.43 -8.29 -7.26
C GLN A 114 18.00 -8.51 -6.76
N ASP A 115 17.61 -9.76 -6.49
CA ASP A 115 16.26 -10.15 -6.05
C ASP A 115 16.22 -10.53 -4.55
N SER A 116 17.28 -10.23 -3.80
CA SER A 116 17.43 -10.64 -2.38
C SER A 116 17.40 -9.47 -1.39
N TYR A 117 16.88 -8.32 -1.82
CA TYR A 117 16.67 -7.19 -0.94
C TYR A 117 15.42 -7.40 -0.09
N PHE A 118 15.46 -6.90 1.14
CA PHE A 118 14.33 -6.93 2.06
C PHE A 118 14.09 -5.57 2.66
N VAL A 119 12.81 -5.23 2.82
CA VAL A 119 12.35 -3.97 3.42
C VAL A 119 11.34 -4.30 4.50
N TYR A 120 11.42 -3.60 5.63
CA TYR A 120 10.45 -3.73 6.71
C TYR A 120 9.53 -2.50 6.73
N ALA A 121 8.23 -2.76 6.80
CA ALA A 121 7.21 -1.73 6.92
C ALA A 121 6.20 -2.14 7.99
N GLU A 122 5.79 -1.18 8.80
CA GLU A 122 4.71 -1.39 9.78
C GLU A 122 3.38 -0.96 9.18
N VAL A 123 2.35 -1.76 9.41
CA VAL A 123 1.01 -1.50 8.91
C VAL A 123 0.02 -1.70 10.03
N LYS A 124 -1.12 -1.01 9.91
CA LYS A 124 -2.24 -1.18 10.81
C LYS A 124 -3.45 -1.64 10.01
N LYS A 125 -4.19 -2.60 10.54
CA LYS A 125 -5.40 -3.08 9.88
C LYS A 125 -6.47 -1.99 9.95
N VAL A 126 -6.96 -1.58 8.79
CA VAL A 126 -8.08 -0.66 8.68
C VAL A 126 -9.34 -1.46 8.99
N LEU A 127 -9.91 -1.23 10.16
CA LEU A 127 -11.26 -1.70 10.48
C LEU A 127 -12.25 -0.87 9.68
N VAL A 128 -12.62 -1.37 8.51
CA VAL A 128 -13.78 -0.85 7.79
C VAL A 128 -15.00 -1.35 8.55
N GLU A 129 -15.69 -0.45 9.26
CA GLU A 129 -16.99 -0.79 9.82
C GLU A 129 -17.98 -0.98 8.67
N GLU A 130 -18.14 -2.24 8.26
CA GLU A 130 -19.15 -2.61 7.29
C GLU A 130 -20.53 -2.38 7.88
N THR A 131 -21.37 -1.70 7.11
CA THR A 131 -22.74 -1.39 7.49
C THR A 131 -23.73 -2.01 6.52
N GLN A 132 -24.91 -2.34 7.02
CA GLN A 132 -26.06 -2.76 6.24
C GLN A 132 -27.21 -1.75 6.38
N ASP A 133 -27.96 -1.59 5.30
CA ASP A 133 -29.21 -0.85 5.30
C ASP A 133 -30.34 -1.76 5.77
N VAL A 134 -31.03 -1.33 6.83
CA VAL A 134 -32.17 -2.02 7.42
C VAL A 134 -33.39 -1.11 7.36
N LYS A 135 -34.55 -1.68 7.06
CA LYS A 135 -35.83 -0.96 7.06
C LYS A 135 -36.67 -1.37 8.25
N ILE A 136 -36.99 -0.40 9.10
CA ILE A 136 -37.91 -0.58 10.23
C ILE A 136 -39.32 -0.33 9.73
N ASN A 137 -40.16 -1.36 9.76
CA ASN A 137 -41.58 -1.30 9.45
C ASN A 137 -42.38 -1.27 10.77
N TYR A 138 -42.96 -0.11 11.08
CA TYR A 138 -43.87 0.04 12.21
C TYR A 138 -45.29 -0.32 11.77
N TYR A 139 -45.87 -1.30 12.45
CA TYR A 139 -47.18 -1.86 12.11
C TYR A 139 -48.13 -1.76 13.31
N ASP A 140 -49.26 -1.11 13.11
CA ASP A 140 -50.35 -1.01 14.08
C ASP A 140 -51.23 -2.24 13.93
N GLU A 141 -51.09 -3.20 14.84
CA GLU A 141 -51.81 -4.48 14.81
C GLU A 141 -53.31 -4.29 15.05
N ALA A 142 -53.69 -3.30 15.87
CA ALA A 142 -55.08 -3.01 16.17
C ALA A 142 -55.81 -2.41 14.96
N ALA A 143 -55.13 -1.54 14.21
CA ALA A 143 -55.65 -0.97 12.97
C ALA A 143 -55.37 -1.82 11.73
N GLY A 144 -54.51 -2.84 11.83
CA GLY A 144 -54.13 -3.71 10.72
C GLY A 144 -53.45 -2.98 9.57
N LYS A 145 -52.57 -2.01 9.88
CA LYS A 145 -51.90 -1.18 8.86
C LYS A 145 -50.46 -0.86 9.23
N GLN A 146 -49.64 -0.70 8.20
CA GLN A 146 -48.32 -0.09 8.32
C GLN A 146 -48.46 1.42 8.55
N VAL A 147 -47.80 1.93 9.59
CA VAL A 147 -47.85 3.36 9.97
C VAL A 147 -46.62 4.12 9.51
N ALA A 148 -45.46 3.47 9.43
CA ALA A 148 -44.22 4.06 8.93
C ALA A 148 -43.23 2.99 8.43
N GLU A 149 -42.37 3.39 7.50
CA GLU A 149 -41.15 2.66 7.11
C GLU A 149 -39.97 3.62 7.21
N VAL A 150 -38.94 3.24 7.97
CA VAL A 150 -37.78 4.08 8.21
C VAL A 150 -36.50 3.31 7.86
N PRO A 151 -35.67 3.79 6.92
CA PRO A 151 -34.36 3.22 6.67
C PRO A 151 -33.38 3.64 7.76
N VAL A 152 -32.60 2.69 8.27
CA VAL A 152 -31.52 2.90 9.23
C VAL A 152 -30.28 2.13 8.78
N GLN A 153 -29.11 2.70 9.04
CA GLN A 153 -27.84 2.03 8.81
C GLN A 153 -27.34 1.45 10.13
N VAL A 154 -27.00 0.17 10.13
CA VAL A 154 -26.45 -0.55 11.29
C VAL A 154 -25.21 -1.35 10.88
N SER A 155 -24.42 -1.83 11.84
CA SER A 155 -23.26 -2.68 11.53
C SER A 155 -23.71 -4.00 10.87
N ILE A 156 -22.90 -4.55 9.97
CA ILE A 156 -23.15 -5.84 9.31
C ILE A 156 -23.26 -7.00 10.31
N ASP A 157 -22.59 -6.90 11.46
CA ASP A 157 -22.62 -7.90 12.54
C ASP A 157 -23.86 -7.78 13.44
N THR A 158 -24.66 -6.72 13.26
CA THR A 158 -25.89 -6.52 14.03
C THR A 158 -26.97 -7.49 13.58
N SER A 159 -27.48 -8.28 14.52
CA SER A 159 -28.59 -9.23 14.28
C SER A 159 -29.94 -8.72 14.77
N CYS A 160 -29.97 -7.70 15.63
CA CYS A 160 -31.19 -7.08 16.14
C CYS A 160 -31.05 -5.55 16.23
N VAL A 161 -32.13 -4.84 15.91
CA VAL A 161 -32.24 -3.42 16.16
C VAL A 161 -32.72 -3.22 17.60
N ASN A 162 -31.91 -2.49 18.38
CA ASN A 162 -32.18 -2.28 19.79
C ASN A 162 -33.33 -1.28 20.03
N MET A 163 -33.94 -1.37 21.20
CA MET A 163 -35.04 -0.50 21.62
C MET A 163 -34.73 1.01 21.57
N ALA A 164 -33.47 1.42 21.74
CA ALA A 164 -33.09 2.83 21.66
C ALA A 164 -33.26 3.38 20.23
N ILE A 165 -32.86 2.61 19.22
CA ILE A 165 -33.10 2.95 17.81
C ILE A 165 -34.60 2.91 17.50
N LEU A 166 -35.30 1.86 17.94
CA LEU A 166 -36.75 1.74 17.71
C LEU A 166 -37.55 2.90 18.32
N THR A 167 -37.17 3.36 19.52
CA THR A 167 -37.84 4.49 20.19
C THR A 167 -37.52 5.81 19.49
N ARG A 168 -36.29 5.98 19.00
CA ARG A 168 -35.85 7.19 18.30
C ARG A 168 -36.62 7.47 17.02
N TYR A 169 -37.01 6.41 16.30
CA TYR A 169 -37.75 6.50 15.04
C TYR A 169 -39.24 6.17 15.18
N LEU A 170 -39.74 6.06 16.41
CA LEU A 170 -41.14 5.79 16.68
C LEU A 170 -42.03 6.93 16.13
N PRO A 171 -43.06 6.62 15.34
CA PRO A 171 -44.01 7.62 14.87
C PRO A 171 -44.72 8.33 16.04
N GLU A 172 -44.98 9.64 15.89
CA GLU A 172 -45.68 10.41 16.92
C GLU A 172 -47.07 9.85 17.20
N GLY A 173 -47.46 9.82 18.49
CA GLY A 173 -48.76 9.33 18.93
C GLY A 173 -48.85 7.81 19.07
N TYR A 174 -47.77 7.08 18.75
CA TYR A 174 -47.68 5.63 18.94
C TYR A 174 -46.80 5.27 20.13
N THR A 175 -47.02 4.07 20.65
CA THR A 175 -46.22 3.41 21.69
C THR A 175 -45.66 2.10 21.16
N LEU A 176 -44.44 1.75 21.56
CA LEU A 176 -43.82 0.47 21.18
C LEU A 176 -44.44 -0.68 21.95
N GLU A 177 -44.80 -1.74 21.24
CA GLU A 177 -45.18 -3.01 21.83
C GLU A 177 -44.06 -4.04 21.58
N GLY A 178 -43.26 -4.34 22.61
CA GLY A 178 -42.27 -5.43 22.55
C GLY A 178 -40.86 -5.07 23.01
N SER A 179 -39.89 -5.72 22.38
CA SER A 179 -38.47 -5.66 22.73
C SER A 179 -37.60 -5.45 21.48
N ASP A 180 -36.28 -5.58 21.62
CA ASP A 180 -35.35 -5.62 20.49
C ASP A 180 -35.86 -6.56 19.38
N CYS A 181 -35.75 -6.10 18.13
CA CYS A 181 -36.35 -6.77 16.99
C CYS A 181 -35.27 -7.34 16.07
N ILE A 182 -35.38 -8.62 15.73
CA ILE A 182 -34.43 -9.33 14.88
C ILE A 182 -34.52 -8.80 13.45
N ILE A 183 -33.36 -8.58 12.83
CA ILE A 183 -33.25 -8.22 11.41
C ILE A 183 -33.48 -9.49 10.57
N ARG A 184 -34.40 -9.42 9.62
CA ARG A 184 -34.74 -10.50 8.69
C ARG A 184 -34.68 -9.95 7.27
N ASP A 185 -33.69 -10.40 6.50
CA ASP A 185 -33.48 -9.99 5.10
C ASP A 185 -33.48 -8.45 4.91
N GLY A 186 -32.84 -7.72 5.82
CA GLY A 186 -32.78 -6.25 5.80
C GLY A 186 -34.06 -5.56 6.29
N TYR A 187 -35.00 -6.28 6.89
CA TYR A 187 -36.23 -5.73 7.46
C TYR A 187 -36.38 -6.04 8.94
N VAL A 188 -36.99 -5.11 9.66
CA VAL A 188 -37.38 -5.23 11.05
C VAL A 188 -38.86 -4.85 11.17
N TYR A 189 -39.66 -5.72 11.79
CA TYR A 189 -41.10 -5.49 12.00
C TYR A 189 -41.34 -5.16 13.46
N VAL A 190 -41.99 -4.03 13.72
CA VAL A 190 -42.19 -3.47 15.05
C VAL A 190 -43.67 -3.21 15.27
N SER A 191 -44.25 -3.86 16.27
CA SER A 191 -45.65 -3.65 16.64
C SER A 191 -45.79 -2.36 17.45
N VAL A 192 -46.85 -1.59 17.15
CA VAL A 192 -47.18 -0.33 17.84
C VAL A 192 -48.67 -0.23 18.14
N ALA A 193 -49.02 0.59 19.13
CA ALA A 193 -50.39 0.91 19.54
C ALA A 193 -50.55 2.39 19.91
#